data_AF-A0A971Z9U4-F1
#
_entry.id   AF-A0A971Z9U4-F1
#
_cell.length_a   1.000
_cell.length_b   1.000
_cell.length_c   1.000
_cell.angle_alpha   90.00
_cell.angle_beta   90.00
_cell.angle_gamma   90.00
#
_symmetry.space_group_name_H-M   'P 1'
#
loop_
_entity.id
_entity.type
_entity.pdbx_description
1 polymer ?
#
loop_
_entity_poly.entity_id
_entity_poly.type
_entity_poly.pdbx_seq_one_letter_code
_entity_poly.pdbx_strand_id
1 'polypeptide(L)'
;MSKNQLSEKDMLLDSIMTERYVSSAYENGIMESFNEEVIRALQQIQQEEQNHTKLFIEVMHNQGWYDVQASHINQSAKDQINKQMASQLENRINKLEQNN
;
A
#
# COMPACT_ATOMS: atom_id res chain seq x y z
N MET A 1 -4.23 6.37 -40.36
CA MET A 1 -4.49 5.24 -39.45
C MET A 1 -3.89 5.58 -38.09
N SER A 2 -4.69 6.08 -37.14
CA SER A 2 -4.20 6.35 -35.79
C SER A 2 -3.91 5.02 -35.10
N LYS A 3 -2.69 4.89 -34.61
CA LYS A 3 -2.16 3.68 -33.98
C LYS A 3 -3.06 3.26 -32.83
N ASN A 4 -3.47 1.99 -32.85
CA ASN A 4 -4.09 1.28 -31.75
C ASN A 4 -3.03 1.12 -30.62
N GLN A 5 -2.73 2.21 -29.92
CA GLN A 5 -1.72 2.27 -28.87
C GLN A 5 -2.45 2.52 -27.56
N LEU A 6 -2.38 1.52 -26.67
CA LEU A 6 -2.77 1.68 -25.27
C LEU A 6 -1.91 2.78 -24.65
N SER A 7 -2.51 3.61 -23.81
CA SER A 7 -1.74 4.57 -23.02
C SER A 7 -0.94 3.82 -21.95
N GLU A 8 0.16 4.42 -21.47
CA GLU A 8 0.93 3.86 -20.35
C GLU A 8 0.05 3.63 -19.11
N LYS A 9 -0.93 4.52 -18.88
CA LYS A 9 -1.93 4.37 -17.83
C LYS A 9 -2.78 3.11 -18.03
N ASP A 10 -3.26 2.87 -19.25
CA ASP A 10 -4.08 1.69 -19.55
C ASP A 10 -3.26 0.40 -19.42
N MET A 11 -2.00 0.42 -19.88
CA MET A 11 -1.08 -0.72 -19.75
C MET A 11 -0.78 -1.06 -18.29
N LEU A 12 -0.52 -0.05 -17.45
CA LEU A 12 -0.28 -0.26 -16.01
C LEU A 12 -1.54 -0.74 -15.29
N LEU A 13 -2.71 -0.21 -15.65
CA LEU A 13 -3.97 -0.65 -15.06
C LEU A 13 -4.27 -2.11 -15.43
N ASP A 14 -4.07 -2.48 -16.69
CA ASP A 14 -4.21 -3.85 -17.19
C ASP A 14 -3.22 -4.81 -16.49
N SER A 15 -1.98 -4.37 -16.31
CA SER A 15 -0.96 -5.12 -15.55
C SER A 15 -1.43 -5.36 -14.12
N ILE A 16 -1.87 -4.32 -13.39
CA ILE A 16 -2.40 -4.45 -12.02
C ILE A 16 -3.58 -5.43 -11.95
N MET A 17 -4.49 -5.40 -12.92
CA MET A 17 -5.63 -6.32 -12.95
C MET A 17 -5.16 -7.77 -13.17
N THR A 18 -4.21 -7.97 -14.07
CA THR A 18 -3.61 -9.29 -14.34
C THR A 18 -2.89 -9.83 -13.11
N GLU A 19 -2.05 -9.03 -12.46
CA GLU A 19 -1.35 -9.44 -11.23
C GLU A 19 -2.33 -9.87 -10.14
N ARG A 20 -3.38 -9.09 -9.92
CA ARG A 20 -4.42 -9.43 -8.94
C ARG A 20 -5.16 -10.71 -9.30
N TYR A 21 -5.45 -10.90 -10.58
CA TYR A 21 -6.14 -12.09 -11.05
C TYR A 21 -5.29 -13.34 -10.84
N VAL A 22 -4.03 -13.32 -11.27
CA VAL A 22 -3.09 -14.44 -11.11
C VAL A 22 -2.82 -14.72 -9.62
N SER A 23 -2.65 -13.67 -8.81
CA SER A 23 -2.45 -13.76 -7.37
C SER A 23 -3.57 -14.53 -6.65
N SER A 24 -4.82 -14.40 -7.10
CA SER A 24 -5.95 -15.16 -6.51
C SER A 24 -5.80 -16.68 -6.69
N ALA A 25 -5.17 -17.13 -7.78
CA ALA A 25 -4.91 -18.55 -8.01
C ALA A 25 -3.86 -19.09 -7.03
N TYR A 26 -2.83 -18.30 -6.71
CA TYR A 26 -1.83 -18.67 -5.73
C TYR A 26 -2.41 -18.70 -4.31
N GLU A 27 -3.28 -17.75 -3.96
CA GLU A 27 -3.98 -17.75 -2.67
C GLU A 27 -4.83 -19.01 -2.49
N ASN A 28 -5.63 -19.38 -3.49
CA ASN A 28 -6.40 -20.62 -3.47
C ASN A 28 -5.49 -21.84 -3.37
N GLY A 29 -4.41 -21.89 -4.16
CA GLY A 29 -3.44 -22.98 -4.13
C GLY A 29 -2.77 -23.15 -2.77
N ILE A 30 -2.44 -22.07 -2.06
CA ILE A 30 -1.91 -22.10 -0.70
C ILE A 30 -2.91 -22.72 0.28
N MET A 31 -4.18 -22.31 0.19
CA MET A 31 -5.25 -22.77 1.09
C MET A 31 -5.65 -24.22 0.87
N GLU A 32 -5.51 -24.72 -0.35
CA GLU A 32 -5.91 -26.09 -0.73
C GLU A 32 -4.75 -27.10 -0.72
N SER A 33 -3.50 -26.63 -0.62
CA SER A 33 -2.32 -27.50 -0.60
C SER A 33 -2.07 -28.13 0.77
N PHE A 34 -1.64 -29.40 0.76
CA PHE A 34 -1.17 -30.11 1.97
C PHE A 34 0.35 -30.33 1.99
N ASN A 35 1.04 -30.08 0.87
CA ASN A 35 2.49 -30.20 0.78
C ASN A 35 3.15 -28.88 1.18
N GLU A 36 3.99 -28.90 2.23
CA GLU A 36 4.66 -27.71 2.74
C GLU A 36 5.59 -27.03 1.74
N GLU A 37 6.28 -27.78 0.89
CA GLU A 37 7.19 -27.22 -0.11
C GLU A 37 6.40 -26.45 -1.17
N VAL A 38 5.26 -27.00 -1.60
CA VAL A 38 4.34 -26.32 -2.52
C VAL A 38 3.78 -25.05 -1.89
N ILE A 39 3.33 -25.12 -0.63
CA ILE A 39 2.83 -23.94 0.09
C ILE A 39 3.90 -22.84 0.14
N ARG A 40 5.14 -23.19 0.51
CA ARG A 40 6.24 -22.20 0.60
C ARG A 40 6.56 -21.59 -0.76
N ALA A 41 6.59 -22.38 -1.82
CA ALA A 41 6.83 -21.88 -3.17
C ALA A 41 5.72 -20.91 -3.61
N LEU A 42 4.44 -21.27 -3.39
CA LEU A 42 3.30 -20.41 -3.73
C LEU A 42 3.29 -19.13 -2.88
N GLN A 43 3.66 -19.20 -1.60
CA GLN A 43 3.79 -18.01 -0.74
C GLN A 43 4.89 -17.06 -1.22
N GLN A 44 6.02 -17.58 -1.71
CA GLN A 44 7.08 -16.76 -2.29
C GLN A 44 6.58 -16.04 -3.55
N ILE A 45 5.96 -16.77 -4.47
CA ILE A 45 5.39 -16.18 -5.70
C ILE A 45 4.32 -15.13 -5.35
N GLN A 46 3.41 -15.45 -4.44
CA GLN A 46 2.39 -14.53 -3.96
C GLN A 46 2.99 -13.22 -3.40
N GLN A 47 4.12 -13.31 -2.69
CA GLN A 47 4.82 -12.14 -2.18
C GLN A 47 5.43 -11.31 -3.31
N GLU A 48 5.96 -11.95 -4.35
CA GLU A 48 6.49 -11.29 -5.54
C GLU A 48 5.40 -10.52 -6.30
N GLU A 49 4.24 -11.13 -6.57
CA GLU A 49 3.13 -10.46 -7.29
C GLU A 49 2.54 -9.29 -6.50
N GLN A 50 2.48 -9.41 -5.17
CA GLN A 50 2.08 -8.30 -4.32
C GLN A 50 3.08 -7.14 -4.39
N ASN A 51 4.38 -7.42 -4.54
CA ASN A 51 5.40 -6.39 -4.69
C ASN A 51 5.34 -5.74 -6.07
N HIS A 52 5.11 -6.50 -7.14
CA HIS A 52 4.86 -5.95 -8.48
C HIS A 52 3.64 -5.02 -8.49
N THR A 53 2.53 -5.47 -7.91
CA THR A 53 1.30 -4.67 -7.79
C THR A 53 1.53 -3.37 -7.03
N LYS A 54 2.29 -3.40 -5.92
CA LYS A 54 2.64 -2.18 -5.16
C LYS A 54 3.45 -1.22 -6.01
N LEU A 55 4.46 -1.71 -6.74
CA LEU A 55 5.28 -0.89 -7.61
C LEU A 55 4.44 -0.21 -8.70
N PHE A 56 3.53 -0.95 -9.36
CA PHE A 56 2.64 -0.36 -10.37
C PHE A 56 1.72 0.71 -9.78
N ILE A 57 1.13 0.45 -8.61
CA ILE A 57 0.28 1.41 -7.92
C ILE A 57 1.07 2.66 -7.52
N GLU A 58 2.31 2.51 -7.03
CA GLU A 58 3.19 3.63 -6.68
C GLU A 58 3.54 4.48 -7.91
N VAL A 59 3.88 3.85 -9.04
CA VAL A 59 4.13 4.55 -10.31
C VAL A 59 2.88 5.29 -10.76
N MET A 60 1.71 4.65 -10.75
CA MET A 60 0.46 5.29 -11.15
C MET A 60 0.08 6.44 -10.19
N HIS A 61 0.33 6.31 -8.90
CA HIS A 61 0.13 7.37 -7.92
C HIS A 61 1.05 8.57 -8.18
N ASN A 62 2.35 8.33 -8.40
CA ASN A 62 3.33 9.37 -8.67
C ASN A 62 3.03 10.13 -9.98
N GLN A 63 2.40 9.47 -10.95
CA GLN A 63 1.92 10.10 -12.19
C GLN A 63 0.54 10.77 -12.05
N GLY A 64 -0.10 10.70 -10.87
CA GLY A 64 -1.43 11.24 -10.61
C GLY A 64 -2.57 10.46 -11.28
N TRP A 65 -2.33 9.21 -11.69
CA TRP A 65 -3.29 8.36 -12.38
C TRP A 65 -4.10 7.46 -11.45
N TYR A 66 -3.64 7.28 -10.22
CA TYR A 66 -4.29 6.43 -9.23
C TYR A 66 -4.23 7.07 -7.84
N ASP A 67 -5.39 7.32 -7.25
CA ASP A 67 -5.51 7.86 -5.90
C ASP A 67 -5.50 6.71 -4.88
N VAL A 68 -4.42 6.60 -4.11
CA VAL A 68 -4.28 5.56 -3.08
C VAL A 68 -4.88 6.10 -1.78
N GLN A 69 -6.21 6.26 -1.74
CA GLN A 69 -6.93 6.79 -0.57
C GLN A 69 -6.69 5.97 0.72
N ALA A 70 -6.29 4.71 0.61
CA ALA A 70 -5.91 3.86 1.73
C ALA A 70 -4.47 4.09 2.28
N SER A 71 -3.63 4.87 1.59
CA SER A 71 -2.23 5.14 1.98
C SER A 71 -2.01 6.51 2.62
N HIS A 72 -2.96 7.42 2.50
CA HIS A 72 -2.91 8.66 3.23
C HIS A 72 -3.29 8.37 4.68
N ILE A 73 -2.32 8.46 5.60
CA ILE A 73 -2.66 8.73 7.00
C ILE A 73 -3.65 9.90 6.92
N ASN A 74 -4.90 9.67 7.33
CA ASN A 74 -5.94 10.68 7.31
C ASN A 74 -5.33 11.95 7.92
N GLN A 75 -5.29 13.05 7.17
CA GLN A 75 -4.66 14.29 7.63
C GLN A 75 -5.21 14.70 9.01
N SER A 76 -6.48 14.39 9.28
CA SER A 76 -7.11 14.51 10.59
C SER A 76 -6.39 13.75 11.70
N ALA A 77 -5.93 12.52 11.45
CA ALA A 77 -5.17 11.72 12.41
C ALA A 77 -3.77 12.33 12.67
N LYS A 78 -3.09 12.85 11.64
CA LYS A 78 -1.83 13.60 11.83
C LYS A 78 -2.06 14.85 12.67
N ASP A 79 -3.12 15.60 12.38
CA ASP A 79 -3.45 16.84 13.08
C ASP A 79 -3.84 16.58 14.54
N GLN A 80 -4.53 15.47 14.83
CA GLN A 80 -4.84 15.03 16.20
C GLN A 80 -3.58 14.68 16.99
N ILE A 81 -2.65 13.92 16.39
CA ILE A 81 -1.38 13.56 17.03
C ILE A 81 -0.57 14.83 17.32
N ASN A 82 -0.49 15.76 16.37
CA ASN A 82 0.23 17.02 16.54
C ASN A 82 -0.37 17.87 17.68
N LYS A 83 -1.70 17.96 17.77
CA LYS A 83 -2.39 18.64 18.89
C LYS A 83 -2.13 17.97 20.23
N GLN A 84 -2.15 16.64 20.28
CA GLN A 84 -1.89 15.89 21.50
C GLN A 84 -0.43 16.07 21.96
N MET A 85 0.53 16.05 21.04
CA MET A 85 1.94 16.33 21.32
C MET A 85 2.15 17.75 21.87
N ALA A 86 1.53 18.76 21.25
CA ALA A 86 1.60 20.15 21.70
C ALA A 86 1.10 20.32 23.14
N SER A 87 -0.08 19.77 23.46
CA SER A 87 -0.63 19.84 24.82
C SER A 87 0.23 19.10 25.86
N GLN A 88 0.89 18.00 25.49
CA GLN A 88 1.81 17.31 26.40
C GLN A 88 3.07 18.12 26.69
N LEU A 89 3.58 18.85 25.69
CA LEU A 89 4.74 19.72 25.86
C LEU A 89 4.40 20.93 26.76
N GLU A 90 3.26 21.58 26.53
CA GLU A 90 2.77 22.67 27.40
C GLU A 90 2.61 22.21 28.85
N ASN A 91 2.00 21.05 29.08
CA ASN A 91 1.86 20.49 30.42
C ASN A 91 3.21 20.20 31.09
N ARG A 92 4.23 19.80 30.33
CA ARG A 92 5.58 19.59 30.84
C ARG A 92 6.27 20.90 31.18
N ILE A 93 6.15 21.91 30.34
CA ILE A 93 6.71 23.25 30.59
C ILE A 93 6.09 23.83 31.86
N ASN A 94 4.76 23.81 31.98
CA ASN A 94 4.06 24.31 33.17
C ASN A 94 4.49 23.58 34.45
N LYS A 95 4.73 22.27 34.40
CA LYS A 95 5.26 21.49 35.54
C LYS A 95 6.69 21.86 35.91
N LEU A 96 7.52 22.24 34.94
CA LEU A 96 8.89 22.69 35.20
C LEU A 96 8.89 24.11 35.80
N GLU A 97 8.00 24.98 35.34
CA GLU A 97 7.83 26.33 35.89
C GLU A 97 7.25 26.33 37.30
N GLN A 98 6.36 25.39 37.64
CA GLN A 98 5.78 25.25 38.99
C GLN A 98 6.72 24.61 40.03
N ASN A 99 7.79 23.95 39.59
CA ASN A 99 8.75 23.25 40.45
C ASN A 99 10.07 24.03 40.66
N ASN A 100 10.15 25.28 40.17
CA ASN A 100 11.21 26.26 40.48
C ASN A 100 10.66 27.35 41.41
#